data_AF-A0A3L7VN74-F1
#
_entry.id   AF-A0A3L7VN74-F1
#
_cell.length_a   1.000
_cell.length_b   1.000
_cell.length_c   1.000
_cell.angle_alpha   90.00
_cell.angle_beta   90.00
_cell.angle_gamma   90.00
#
_symmetry.space_group_name_H-M   'P 1'
#
loop_
_entity.id
_entity.type
_entity.pdbx_description
1 polymer ?
#
loop_
_entity_poly.entity_id
_entity_poly.type
_entity_poly.pdbx_seq_one_letter_code
_entity_poly.pdbx_strand_id
1 'polypeptide(L)'
;MATAAPARRKKQSRLKISAAAGVAVRTEGRKAAPPAKAAAVKLAAGTERATAAKAAPARAAAVTTAVETLEIRPSGTVVSRRPAVKRPAIHHVPHHPVLPLKPPAWMLEECQVAPARAGDQSEILQLLSGLPTPPSRAEFHAAVDHPEHDSANRLVARLAGRIVGHVEIVPRDLLVGDAVIRGAVIDRVAVLPECRGAGHGQRLVRSAEDRMRQSGAVVAFSRTRIATSFHELGWSVLGRDCATPGRPTDILARLLEGGQRGGETVTMRQWRHVELPAIMRIYQQNASRFVGPLDRSENYCRWLVSRGAFDSILVALVGQDRYELHESSARIVGYAIQSGNRVLEIMADPEFAGLERDILARVCAEAIENDRQEIVYESSAADPLHEAVAGDGSLVQSGDRMVVAKVFKPLDLLTAVAPQVAARVAASEVKETLELGLDAPSFRGSIIVADGKEPREATVHPGRVGRSYLRLSDDELARLLLGQCDPAEAVAAGRMEPSTQMAQKLAAQLFPRTPLWCPMWDDLPA
;
A
#
# COMPACT_ATOMS: atom_id res chain seq x y z
N MET A 1 -58.23 12.05 41.97
CA MET A 1 -57.91 11.60 43.35
C MET A 1 -56.62 10.78 43.25
N ALA A 2 -55.43 11.36 43.30
CA ALA A 2 -54.73 12.02 44.41
C ALA A 2 -54.39 11.07 45.57
N THR A 3 -53.12 10.68 45.65
CA THR A 3 -52.27 10.37 46.85
C THR A 3 -50.97 9.74 46.31
N ALA A 4 -49.86 10.45 46.02
CA ALA A 4 -49.00 11.37 46.77
C ALA A 4 -48.03 10.69 47.78
N ALA A 5 -46.75 10.65 47.37
CA ALA A 5 -45.52 10.80 48.18
C ALA A 5 -44.98 9.57 48.98
N PRO A 6 -43.65 9.43 49.22
CA PRO A 6 -42.69 10.52 49.38
C PRO A 6 -41.38 10.47 48.58
N ALA A 7 -40.92 11.69 48.30
CA ALA A 7 -39.61 12.06 47.78
C ALA A 7 -38.49 11.72 48.78
N ARG A 8 -37.43 11.05 48.30
CA ARG A 8 -36.18 10.88 49.05
C ARG A 8 -35.24 12.06 48.82
N ARG A 9 -34.86 12.66 49.94
CA ARG A 9 -33.98 13.82 50.12
C ARG A 9 -32.62 13.67 49.45
N LYS A 10 -32.21 14.73 48.76
CA LYS A 10 -30.81 15.06 48.42
C LYS A 10 -29.96 15.11 49.71
N LYS A 11 -28.91 14.29 49.78
CA LYS A 11 -27.78 14.52 50.69
C LYS A 11 -26.68 15.24 49.91
N GLN A 12 -26.50 16.53 50.18
CA GLN A 12 -25.28 17.25 49.87
C GLN A 12 -24.17 16.76 50.80
N SER A 13 -23.13 16.12 50.26
CA SER A 13 -21.88 15.90 50.99
C SER A 13 -20.89 17.00 50.60
N ARG A 14 -20.67 17.94 51.53
CA ARG A 14 -19.59 18.92 51.49
C ARG A 14 -18.26 18.24 51.87
N LEU A 15 -17.28 18.38 50.98
CA LEU A 15 -15.83 18.55 51.17
C LEU A 15 -15.07 17.62 52.13
N LYS A 16 -14.12 16.86 51.54
CA LYS A 16 -12.70 16.87 51.97
C LYS A 16 -11.80 16.83 50.73
N ILE A 17 -11.21 17.97 50.41
CA ILE A 17 -10.05 18.08 49.52
C ILE A 17 -8.84 17.68 50.39
N SER A 18 -8.26 16.52 50.15
CA SER A 18 -6.94 16.17 50.67
C SER A 18 -5.92 16.43 49.56
N ALA A 19 -5.17 17.52 49.72
CA ALA A 19 -3.96 17.79 48.97
C ALA A 19 -2.93 16.68 49.24
N ALA A 20 -2.52 15.97 48.18
CA ALA A 20 -1.38 15.07 48.22
C ALA A 20 -0.19 15.77 47.57
N ALA A 21 0.74 16.12 48.45
CA ALA A 21 2.13 16.52 48.30
C ALA A 21 2.78 16.38 46.91
N GLY A 22 3.35 17.49 46.47
CA GLY A 22 4.26 17.57 45.34
C GLY A 22 5.57 16.82 45.61
N VAL A 23 6.04 16.12 44.58
CA VAL A 23 7.42 15.65 44.49
C VAL A 23 8.23 16.79 43.84
N ALA A 24 9.04 17.44 44.66
CA ALA A 24 10.00 18.44 44.24
C ALA A 24 11.16 17.78 43.49
N VAL A 25 11.31 18.08 42.20
CA VAL A 25 12.54 17.82 41.45
C VAL A 25 13.55 18.90 41.85
N ARG A 26 14.59 18.49 42.58
CA ARG A 26 15.74 19.33 42.92
C ARG A 26 16.52 19.66 41.64
N THR A 27 16.62 20.95 41.35
CA THR A 27 17.58 21.54 40.41
C THR A 27 18.94 21.66 41.08
N GLU A 28 19.87 20.76 40.75
CA GLU A 28 21.29 20.91 41.09
C GLU A 28 22.09 21.49 39.92
N GLY A 29 22.55 22.73 40.13
CA GLY A 29 23.91 23.20 39.84
C GLY A 29 24.57 22.83 38.51
N ARG A 30 24.45 23.74 37.53
CA ARG A 30 25.46 23.94 36.49
C ARG A 30 26.83 24.24 37.14
N LYS A 31 27.82 23.36 36.92
CA LYS A 31 29.24 23.71 36.95
C LYS A 31 29.91 23.23 35.66
N ALA A 32 30.57 24.17 34.99
CA ALA A 32 31.28 24.00 33.73
C ALA A 32 32.55 23.15 33.89
N ALA A 33 32.84 22.31 32.89
CA ALA A 33 34.11 21.61 32.72
C ALA A 33 34.73 21.95 31.34
N PRO A 34 36.07 21.99 31.22
CA PRO A 34 36.80 22.70 30.16
C PRO A 34 36.98 21.88 28.86
N PRO A 35 37.35 22.53 27.74
CA PRO A 35 37.44 21.86 26.43
C PRO A 35 38.68 20.95 26.33
N ALA A 36 38.46 19.73 25.82
CA ALA A 36 39.49 18.75 25.53
C ALA A 36 40.27 19.10 24.25
N LYS A 37 41.61 19.01 24.36
CA LYS A 37 42.57 19.26 23.28
C LYS A 37 42.61 18.10 22.29
N ALA A 38 42.67 18.42 21.00
CA ALA A 38 42.93 17.50 19.91
C ALA A 38 44.35 16.91 20.02
N ALA A 39 44.43 15.58 20.13
CA ALA A 39 45.70 14.85 20.07
C ALA A 39 45.96 14.40 18.63
N ALA A 40 47.03 14.93 18.04
CA ALA A 40 47.58 14.53 16.76
C ALA A 40 48.19 13.13 16.85
N VAL A 41 47.77 12.23 15.96
CA VAL A 41 48.41 10.92 15.76
C VAL A 41 49.62 11.11 14.84
N LYS A 42 50.79 10.76 15.37
CA LYS A 42 52.09 10.75 14.68
C LYS A 42 52.16 9.54 13.73
N LEU A 43 52.51 9.79 12.47
CA LEU A 43 52.96 8.76 11.52
C LEU A 43 54.44 8.45 11.78
N ALA A 44 54.79 7.16 11.76
CA ALA A 44 56.13 6.64 12.00
C ALA A 44 57.09 6.86 10.81
N ALA A 45 58.39 6.87 11.11
CA ALA A 45 59.50 7.28 10.26
C ALA A 45 60.24 6.11 9.58
N GLY A 46 60.77 6.41 8.38
CA GLY A 46 61.71 5.60 7.56
C GLY A 46 60.99 4.69 6.56
N THR A 47 61.24 4.67 5.25
CA THR A 47 62.25 5.17 4.30
C THR A 47 61.64 4.82 2.91
N GLU A 48 61.78 5.50 1.79
CA GLU A 48 62.86 6.32 1.23
C GLU A 48 62.31 7.21 0.10
N ARG A 49 62.98 8.34 -0.11
CA ARG A 49 62.58 9.44 -1.01
C ARG A 49 63.59 9.47 -2.16
N ALA A 50 63.17 9.17 -3.38
CA ALA A 50 63.99 9.36 -4.57
C ALA A 50 63.77 10.77 -5.15
N THR A 51 64.87 11.48 -5.32
CA THR A 51 65.00 12.83 -5.88
C THR A 51 64.91 12.82 -7.41
N ALA A 52 64.13 13.73 -7.98
CA ALA A 52 64.43 14.33 -9.30
C ALA A 52 63.73 15.70 -9.42
N ALA A 53 64.36 16.59 -10.19
CA ALA A 53 64.31 18.03 -10.03
C ALA A 53 63.39 18.79 -11.02
N LYS A 54 63.04 20.02 -10.60
CA LYS A 54 62.75 21.26 -11.38
C LYS A 54 61.75 21.22 -12.55
N ALA A 55 60.63 21.91 -12.34
CA ALA A 55 60.16 22.98 -13.25
C ALA A 55 59.26 23.98 -12.47
N ALA A 56 59.47 25.28 -12.69
CA ALA A 56 58.89 26.40 -11.94
C ALA A 56 57.44 26.74 -12.36
N PRO A 57 56.60 27.30 -11.47
CA PRO A 57 55.32 27.89 -11.86
C PRO A 57 55.38 29.43 -11.91
N ALA A 58 54.69 30.00 -12.91
CA ALA A 58 54.57 31.43 -13.14
C ALA A 58 53.61 32.11 -12.14
N ARG A 59 54.01 33.29 -11.66
CA ARG A 59 53.28 34.18 -10.74
C ARG A 59 52.19 34.96 -11.47
N ALA A 60 51.03 35.10 -10.84
CA ALA A 60 50.11 36.22 -11.07
C ALA A 60 49.88 36.94 -9.72
N ALA A 61 50.13 38.24 -9.70
CA ALA A 61 50.16 39.09 -8.51
C ALA A 61 48.74 39.53 -8.10
N ALA A 62 48.44 39.42 -6.81
CA ALA A 62 47.31 40.08 -6.17
C ALA A 62 47.80 41.39 -5.54
N VAL A 63 47.19 42.51 -5.89
CA VAL A 63 47.43 43.82 -5.28
C VAL A 63 46.24 44.12 -4.37
N THR A 64 46.50 44.13 -3.06
CA THR A 64 45.63 44.66 -2.01
C THR A 64 45.95 46.13 -1.80
N THR A 65 45.02 47.03 -2.12
CA THR A 65 45.13 48.45 -1.76
C THR A 65 44.35 48.73 -0.47
N ALA A 66 45.07 49.27 0.50
CA ALA A 66 44.56 49.71 1.79
C ALA A 66 43.71 50.99 1.64
N VAL A 67 42.73 51.13 2.54
CA VAL A 67 41.81 52.26 2.64
C VAL A 67 42.49 53.37 3.44
N GLU A 68 42.71 54.53 2.83
CA GLU A 68 43.06 55.77 3.55
C GLU A 68 42.06 56.87 3.21
N THR A 69 41.56 57.50 4.27
CA THR A 69 40.77 58.75 4.33
C THR A 69 39.24 58.61 4.28
N LEU A 70 38.62 58.77 5.45
CA LEU A 70 37.18 58.96 5.67
C LEU A 70 36.89 60.46 5.79
N GLU A 71 36.30 61.05 4.74
CA GLU A 71 35.76 62.41 4.78
C GLU A 71 34.25 62.33 5.04
N ILE A 72 33.82 62.66 6.26
CA ILE A 72 32.41 62.70 6.65
C ILE A 72 31.85 64.07 6.26
N ARG A 73 30.94 64.12 5.28
CA ARG A 73 30.12 65.30 4.98
C ARG A 73 28.69 65.10 5.46
N PRO A 74 28.04 66.14 6.02
CA PRO A 74 26.72 66.02 6.61
C PRO A 74 25.63 65.87 5.56
N SER A 75 24.61 65.13 5.96
CA SER A 75 23.38 64.77 5.26
C SER A 75 22.70 65.94 4.54
N GLY A 76 22.77 65.90 3.20
CA GLY A 76 21.92 66.66 2.30
C GLY A 76 21.29 65.71 1.29
N THR A 77 20.01 65.41 1.48
CA THR A 77 19.22 64.50 0.65
C THR A 77 19.06 65.07 -0.75
N VAL A 78 19.80 64.52 -1.74
CA VAL A 78 19.51 64.74 -3.16
C VAL A 78 19.09 63.42 -3.77
N VAL A 79 17.77 63.22 -3.87
CA VAL A 79 17.18 62.09 -4.59
C VAL A 79 17.43 62.28 -6.08
N SER A 80 18.53 61.73 -6.58
CA SER A 80 18.75 61.55 -8.01
C SER A 80 17.90 60.37 -8.48
N ARG A 81 16.79 60.66 -9.17
CA ARG A 81 16.05 59.66 -9.95
C ARG A 81 16.89 59.24 -11.17
N ARG A 82 17.76 58.24 -11.00
CA ARG A 82 18.26 57.46 -12.14
C ARG A 82 17.23 56.36 -12.47
N PRO A 83 16.81 56.20 -13.73
CA PRO A 83 15.95 55.09 -14.12
C PRO A 83 16.70 53.77 -13.87
N ALA A 84 16.07 52.86 -13.14
CA ALA A 84 16.62 51.54 -12.88
C ALA A 84 16.69 50.76 -14.20
N VAL A 85 17.90 50.61 -14.74
CA VAL A 85 18.14 49.67 -15.84
C VAL A 85 17.91 48.27 -15.28
N LYS A 86 16.83 47.60 -15.72
CA LYS A 86 16.56 46.20 -15.39
C LYS A 86 17.73 45.35 -15.91
N ARG A 87 18.66 45.00 -15.03
CA ARG A 87 19.63 43.93 -15.30
C ARG A 87 18.86 42.60 -15.23
N PRO A 88 18.95 41.73 -16.24
CA PRO A 88 18.38 40.40 -16.14
C PRO A 88 19.04 39.67 -14.96
N ALA A 89 18.24 38.88 -14.24
CA ALA A 89 18.73 38.08 -13.14
C ALA A 89 19.82 37.13 -13.66
N ILE A 90 21.06 37.31 -13.19
CA ILE A 90 22.14 36.36 -13.46
C ILE A 90 21.87 35.16 -12.56
N HIS A 91 21.16 34.17 -13.09
CA HIS A 91 21.04 32.87 -12.46
C HIS A 91 22.41 32.18 -12.54
N HIS A 92 23.21 32.31 -11.49
CA HIS A 92 24.37 31.45 -11.27
C HIS A 92 23.87 30.05 -10.89
N VAL A 93 23.36 29.29 -11.86
CA VAL A 93 23.27 27.84 -11.72
C VAL A 93 24.68 27.31 -11.94
N PRO A 94 25.31 26.61 -10.97
CA PRO A 94 26.56 25.92 -11.22
C PRO A 94 26.33 24.98 -12.41
N HIS A 95 26.92 25.30 -13.56
CA HIS A 95 26.88 24.43 -14.71
C HIS A 95 27.81 23.26 -14.38
N HIS A 96 27.29 22.26 -13.68
CA HIS A 96 27.95 20.97 -13.58
C HIS A 96 27.82 20.32 -14.95
N PRO A 97 28.91 20.16 -15.72
CA PRO A 97 28.83 19.36 -16.93
C PRO A 97 28.40 17.96 -16.50
N VAL A 98 27.27 17.49 -17.02
CA VAL A 98 26.90 16.07 -16.94
C VAL A 98 27.91 15.34 -17.80
N LEU A 99 29.06 15.00 -17.22
CA LEU A 99 30.01 14.12 -17.86
C LEU A 99 29.32 12.77 -18.00
N PRO A 100 29.24 12.18 -19.21
CA PRO A 100 28.75 10.82 -19.38
C PRO A 100 29.75 9.89 -18.70
N LEU A 101 29.56 9.66 -17.41
CA LEU A 101 30.25 8.64 -16.65
C LEU A 101 29.74 7.32 -17.21
N LYS A 102 30.53 6.68 -18.08
CA LYS A 102 30.34 5.25 -18.32
C LYS A 102 30.40 4.57 -16.95
N PRO A 103 29.33 3.86 -16.53
CA PRO A 103 29.36 3.17 -15.26
C PRO A 103 30.57 2.23 -15.24
N PRO A 104 31.29 2.11 -14.11
CA PRO A 104 32.37 1.17 -13.96
C PRO A 104 31.94 -0.22 -14.45
N ALA A 105 32.83 -0.93 -15.15
CA ALA A 105 32.51 -2.24 -15.74
C ALA A 105 31.93 -3.24 -14.72
N TRP A 106 32.39 -3.17 -13.47
CA TRP A 106 31.88 -4.02 -12.39
C TRP A 106 30.39 -3.82 -12.10
N MET A 107 29.79 -2.65 -12.38
CA MET A 107 28.35 -2.41 -12.18
C MET A 107 27.48 -3.13 -13.20
N LEU A 108 28.07 -3.52 -14.34
CA LEU A 108 27.43 -4.26 -15.42
C LEU A 108 27.69 -5.77 -15.32
N GLU A 109 28.56 -6.21 -14.40
CA GLU A 109 28.78 -7.63 -14.12
C GLU A 109 27.51 -8.27 -13.58
N GLU A 110 27.38 -9.57 -13.79
CA GLU A 110 26.20 -10.31 -13.35
C GLU A 110 26.14 -10.41 -11.82
N CYS A 111 25.01 -10.00 -11.24
CA CYS A 111 24.79 -10.08 -9.80
C CYS A 111 24.40 -11.51 -9.38
N GLN A 112 24.77 -11.88 -8.15
CA GLN A 112 24.32 -13.11 -7.52
C GLN A 112 23.14 -12.81 -6.60
N VAL A 113 22.01 -13.50 -6.81
CA VAL A 113 20.83 -13.36 -5.94
C VAL A 113 20.82 -14.50 -4.93
N ALA A 114 20.65 -14.17 -3.65
CA ALA A 114 20.58 -15.14 -2.56
C ALA A 114 19.71 -14.59 -1.41
N PRO A 115 19.24 -15.47 -0.50
CA PRO A 115 18.64 -15.04 0.75
C PRO A 115 19.54 -14.09 1.55
N ALA A 116 18.91 -13.09 2.17
CA ALA A 116 19.56 -12.18 3.09
C ALA A 116 20.03 -12.90 4.36
N ARG A 117 21.13 -12.42 4.92
CA ARG A 117 21.72 -12.86 6.18
C ARG A 117 21.36 -11.87 7.28
N ALA A 118 21.42 -12.32 8.54
CA ALA A 118 21.15 -11.44 9.69
C ALA A 118 22.04 -10.17 9.73
N GLY A 119 23.27 -10.24 9.21
CA GLY A 119 24.19 -9.09 9.13
C GLY A 119 23.83 -8.07 8.04
N ASP A 120 22.92 -8.38 7.12
CA ASP A 120 22.61 -7.51 5.97
C ASP A 120 21.62 -6.40 6.28
N GLN A 121 20.99 -6.43 7.46
CA GLN A 121 19.84 -5.58 7.79
C GLN A 121 20.13 -4.08 7.61
N SER A 122 21.31 -3.61 8.04
CA SER A 122 21.68 -2.20 7.92
C SER A 122 21.87 -1.76 6.47
N GLU A 123 22.48 -2.61 5.64
CA GLU A 123 22.71 -2.31 4.21
C GLU A 123 21.39 -2.37 3.43
N ILE A 124 20.50 -3.31 3.77
CA ILE A 124 19.14 -3.38 3.20
C ILE A 124 18.34 -2.13 3.58
N LEU A 125 18.31 -1.73 4.86
CA LEU A 125 17.59 -0.52 5.28
C LEU A 125 18.11 0.74 4.57
N GLN A 126 19.43 0.85 4.38
CA GLN A 126 20.02 1.94 3.62
C GLN A 126 19.62 1.91 2.14
N LEU A 127 19.55 0.73 1.52
CA LEU A 127 19.06 0.59 0.15
C LEU A 127 17.58 0.99 0.05
N LEU A 128 16.76 0.57 1.01
CA LEU A 128 15.31 0.81 1.02
C LEU A 128 14.96 2.27 1.34
N SER A 129 15.86 3.06 1.93
CA SER A 129 15.63 4.49 2.16
C SER A 129 15.44 5.29 0.87
N GLY A 130 15.85 4.74 -0.28
CA GLY A 130 15.62 5.33 -1.60
C GLY A 130 14.24 5.03 -2.19
N LEU A 131 13.40 4.24 -1.53
CA LEU A 131 12.03 4.00 -1.98
C LEU A 131 11.13 5.22 -1.71
N PRO A 132 10.07 5.42 -2.52
CA PRO A 132 9.12 6.52 -2.30
C PRO A 132 8.40 6.48 -0.95
N THR A 133 8.24 5.29 -0.39
CA THR A 133 7.71 5.09 0.98
C THR A 133 8.65 4.11 1.68
N PRO A 134 9.76 4.60 2.25
CA PRO A 134 10.75 3.73 2.86
C PRO A 134 10.21 3.15 4.17
N PRO A 135 10.46 1.86 4.47
CA PRO A 135 10.06 1.28 5.75
C PRO A 135 10.87 1.90 6.88
N SER A 136 10.21 2.15 8.01
CA SER A 136 10.92 2.49 9.24
C SER A 136 11.73 1.30 9.74
N ARG A 137 12.71 1.57 10.63
CA ARG A 137 13.46 0.49 11.28
C ARG A 137 12.53 -0.41 12.12
N ALA A 138 11.51 0.18 12.75
CA ALA A 138 10.52 -0.55 13.53
C ALA A 138 9.71 -1.50 12.63
N GLU A 139 9.19 -1.00 11.50
CA GLU A 139 8.47 -1.79 10.50
C GLU A 139 9.32 -2.96 9.96
N PHE A 140 10.60 -2.70 9.66
CA PHE A 140 11.50 -3.74 9.16
C PHE A 140 11.75 -4.87 10.18
N HIS A 141 11.76 -4.54 11.48
CA HIS A 141 11.83 -5.51 12.57
C HIS A 141 10.48 -6.22 12.80
N ALA A 142 9.36 -5.49 12.76
CA ALA A 142 8.02 -6.05 12.93
C ALA A 142 7.67 -7.11 11.88
N ALA A 143 8.25 -7.01 10.68
CA ALA A 143 8.10 -8.03 9.64
C ALA A 143 8.72 -9.41 10.02
N VAL A 144 9.56 -9.49 11.05
CA VAL A 144 10.04 -10.76 11.62
C VAL A 144 8.97 -11.45 12.47
N ASP A 145 8.07 -10.66 13.08
CA ASP A 145 6.95 -11.16 13.88
C ASP A 145 5.73 -11.54 13.02
N HIS A 146 5.84 -11.42 11.68
CA HIS A 146 4.78 -11.84 10.77
C HIS A 146 4.47 -13.34 10.97
N PRO A 147 3.19 -13.77 11.04
CA PRO A 147 2.85 -15.17 11.33
C PRO A 147 3.46 -16.18 10.35
N GLU A 148 3.63 -15.77 9.09
CA GLU A 148 4.24 -16.57 8.02
C GLU A 148 5.68 -16.14 7.70
N HIS A 149 6.38 -15.52 8.66
CA HIS A 149 7.75 -15.07 8.44
C HIS A 149 8.68 -16.24 8.08
N ASP A 150 9.42 -16.04 6.99
CA ASP A 150 10.54 -16.89 6.61
C ASP A 150 11.71 -16.00 6.19
N SER A 151 12.83 -16.15 6.89
CA SER A 151 14.05 -15.40 6.61
C SER A 151 14.55 -15.57 5.16
N ALA A 152 14.25 -16.70 4.52
CA ALA A 152 14.64 -16.99 3.14
C ALA A 152 13.84 -16.18 2.10
N ASN A 153 12.76 -15.52 2.52
CA ASN A 153 11.90 -14.72 1.63
C ASN A 153 12.42 -13.30 1.39
N ARG A 154 13.48 -12.89 2.09
CA ARG A 154 14.21 -11.66 1.77
C ARG A 154 15.38 -12.01 0.88
N LEU A 155 15.34 -11.57 -0.37
CA LEU A 155 16.41 -11.81 -1.33
C LEU A 155 17.20 -10.53 -1.57
N VAL A 156 18.52 -10.69 -1.70
CA VAL A 156 19.44 -9.61 -2.02
C VAL A 156 20.24 -9.95 -3.26
N ALA A 157 20.43 -8.96 -4.13
CA ALA A 157 21.35 -9.04 -5.26
C ALA A 157 22.71 -8.51 -4.81
N ARG A 158 23.76 -9.30 -5.01
CA ARG A 158 25.12 -8.94 -4.65
C ARG A 158 26.01 -8.78 -5.85
N LEU A 159 26.85 -7.76 -5.79
CA LEU A 159 27.86 -7.46 -6.80
C LEU A 159 29.17 -7.11 -6.08
N ALA A 160 30.24 -7.86 -6.36
CA ALA A 160 31.52 -7.74 -5.67
C ALA A 160 31.39 -7.71 -4.11
N GLY A 161 30.47 -8.51 -3.56
CA GLY A 161 30.21 -8.61 -2.12
C GLY A 161 29.28 -7.56 -1.52
N ARG A 162 28.89 -6.52 -2.28
CA ARG A 162 27.97 -5.46 -1.85
C ARG A 162 26.53 -5.72 -2.26
N ILE A 163 25.56 -5.31 -1.47
CA ILE A 163 24.15 -5.40 -1.83
C ILE A 163 23.81 -4.25 -2.78
N VAL A 164 23.35 -4.62 -3.98
CA VAL A 164 22.95 -3.67 -5.04
C VAL A 164 21.45 -3.67 -5.31
N GLY A 165 20.73 -4.65 -4.76
CA GLY A 165 19.29 -4.72 -4.88
C GLY A 165 18.66 -5.65 -3.85
N HIS A 166 17.35 -5.52 -3.68
CA HIS A 166 16.54 -6.21 -2.68
C HIS A 166 15.14 -6.51 -3.23
N VAL A 167 14.56 -7.61 -2.79
CA VAL A 167 13.14 -7.93 -2.93
C VAL A 167 12.66 -8.74 -1.73
N GLU A 168 11.45 -8.46 -1.23
CA GLU A 168 10.81 -9.21 -0.16
C GLU A 168 9.60 -9.97 -0.71
N ILE A 169 9.53 -11.26 -0.38
CA ILE A 169 8.38 -12.12 -0.66
C ILE A 169 7.55 -12.19 0.62
N VAL A 170 6.28 -11.84 0.54
CA VAL A 170 5.37 -11.94 1.67
C VAL A 170 4.35 -13.02 1.33
N PRO A 171 4.34 -14.19 2.01
CA PRO A 171 3.26 -15.16 1.87
C PRO A 171 1.93 -14.51 2.24
N ARG A 172 0.90 -14.75 1.43
CA ARG A 172 -0.41 -14.12 1.54
C ARG A 172 -1.45 -15.08 1.01
N ASP A 173 -2.38 -15.53 1.84
CA ASP A 173 -3.59 -16.17 1.34
C ASP A 173 -4.52 -15.08 0.79
N LEU A 174 -4.90 -15.22 -0.47
CA LEU A 174 -5.61 -14.21 -1.25
C LEU A 174 -7.06 -14.64 -1.51
N LEU A 175 -7.97 -13.69 -1.42
CA LEU A 175 -9.36 -13.86 -1.81
C LEU A 175 -9.52 -13.53 -3.30
N VAL A 176 -10.02 -14.51 -4.04
CA VAL A 176 -10.55 -14.34 -5.40
C VAL A 176 -12.01 -14.74 -5.33
N GLY A 177 -12.90 -13.79 -5.07
CA GLY A 177 -14.26 -14.14 -4.64
C GLY A 177 -14.26 -14.76 -3.24
N ASP A 178 -15.05 -15.82 -3.03
CA ASP A 178 -15.07 -16.61 -1.79
C ASP A 178 -13.94 -17.66 -1.69
N ALA A 179 -13.09 -17.78 -2.71
CA ALA A 179 -12.02 -18.77 -2.75
C ALA A 179 -10.76 -18.20 -2.13
N VAL A 180 -10.23 -18.93 -1.15
CA VAL A 180 -8.91 -18.67 -0.57
C VAL A 180 -7.85 -19.35 -1.42
N ILE A 181 -6.94 -18.56 -1.98
CA ILE A 181 -5.87 -19.00 -2.85
C ILE A 181 -4.54 -18.78 -2.14
N ARG A 182 -3.74 -19.84 -2.03
CA ARG A 182 -2.37 -19.72 -1.54
C ARG A 182 -1.56 -18.82 -2.46
N GLY A 183 -1.21 -17.65 -1.97
CA GLY A 183 -0.55 -16.63 -2.76
C GLY A 183 0.71 -16.08 -2.12
N ALA A 184 1.27 -15.08 -2.79
CA ALA A 184 2.35 -14.29 -2.24
C ALA A 184 2.38 -12.90 -2.86
N VAL A 185 3.00 -11.95 -2.18
CA VAL A 185 3.23 -10.60 -2.69
C VAL A 185 4.73 -10.38 -2.88
N ILE A 186 5.11 -9.78 -4.00
CA ILE A 186 6.42 -9.17 -4.18
C ILE A 186 6.32 -7.72 -3.72
N ASP A 187 7.09 -7.37 -2.70
CA ASP A 187 7.18 -6.01 -2.18
C ASP A 187 8.63 -5.55 -2.02
N ARG A 188 8.81 -4.22 -1.82
CA ARG A 188 10.09 -3.56 -1.50
C ARG A 188 11.19 -3.89 -2.51
N VAL A 189 10.81 -3.97 -3.79
CA VAL A 189 11.76 -4.14 -4.89
C VAL A 189 12.58 -2.87 -5.03
N ALA A 190 13.88 -2.97 -4.77
CA ALA A 190 14.80 -1.86 -4.87
C ALA A 190 16.08 -2.28 -5.60
N VAL A 191 16.61 -1.40 -6.44
CA VAL A 191 17.93 -1.53 -7.06
C VAL A 191 18.61 -0.17 -6.97
N LEU A 192 19.89 -0.16 -6.57
CA LEU A 192 20.71 1.04 -6.51
C LEU A 192 20.62 1.82 -7.84
N PRO A 193 20.41 3.15 -7.81
CA PRO A 193 20.29 3.95 -9.02
C PRO A 193 21.40 3.73 -10.04
N GLU A 194 22.64 3.58 -9.57
CA GLU A 194 23.85 3.41 -10.39
C GLU A 194 23.93 2.02 -11.06
N CYS A 195 23.16 1.04 -10.54
CA CYS A 195 23.13 -0.34 -11.01
C CYS A 195 21.86 -0.65 -11.84
N ARG A 196 21.04 0.36 -12.16
CA ARG A 196 19.84 0.20 -12.99
C ARG A 196 20.21 -0.02 -14.46
N GLY A 197 19.32 -0.67 -15.22
CA GLY A 197 19.54 -0.96 -16.64
C GLY A 197 20.45 -2.16 -16.93
N ALA A 198 21.08 -2.77 -15.93
CA ALA A 198 21.95 -3.95 -16.07
C ALA A 198 21.22 -5.31 -15.86
N GLY A 199 19.89 -5.30 -15.79
CA GLY A 199 19.06 -6.51 -15.60
C GLY A 199 18.99 -7.06 -14.16
N HIS A 200 19.61 -6.41 -13.17
CA HIS A 200 19.60 -6.87 -11.76
C HIS A 200 18.21 -6.98 -11.15
N GLY A 201 17.32 -6.02 -11.45
CA GLY A 201 15.93 -6.08 -11.01
C GLY A 201 15.16 -7.27 -11.60
N GLN A 202 15.39 -7.59 -12.87
CA GLN A 202 14.77 -8.76 -13.52
C GLN A 202 15.27 -10.07 -12.89
N ARG A 203 16.57 -10.17 -12.57
CA ARG A 203 17.14 -11.33 -11.85
C ARG A 203 16.54 -11.50 -10.45
N LEU A 204 16.35 -10.40 -9.71
CA LEU A 204 15.70 -10.41 -8.41
C LEU A 204 14.26 -10.93 -8.50
N VAL A 205 13.46 -10.38 -9.41
CA VAL A 205 12.06 -10.80 -9.59
C VAL A 205 11.97 -12.26 -10.00
N ARG A 206 12.80 -12.73 -10.95
CA ARG A 206 12.83 -14.15 -11.34
C ARG A 206 13.21 -15.07 -10.18
N SER A 207 14.22 -14.70 -9.39
CA SER A 207 14.61 -15.48 -8.21
C SER A 207 13.49 -15.51 -7.16
N ALA A 208 12.74 -14.41 -7.03
CA ALA A 208 11.57 -14.36 -6.16
C ALA A 208 10.44 -15.25 -6.68
N GLU A 209 10.18 -15.26 -7.98
CA GLU A 209 9.22 -16.18 -8.61
C GLU A 209 9.58 -17.65 -8.38
N ASP A 210 10.86 -18.02 -8.54
CA ASP A 210 11.32 -19.39 -8.28
C ASP A 210 11.08 -19.80 -6.83
N ARG A 211 11.35 -18.89 -5.88
CA ARG A 211 11.05 -19.10 -4.47
C ARG A 211 9.55 -19.23 -4.20
N MET A 212 8.71 -18.39 -4.82
CA MET A 212 7.25 -18.49 -4.73
C MET A 212 6.72 -19.81 -5.29
N ARG A 213 7.29 -20.31 -6.40
CA ARG A 213 6.96 -21.64 -6.94
C ARG A 213 7.32 -22.74 -5.95
N GLN A 214 8.50 -22.66 -5.33
CA GLN A 214 8.95 -23.63 -4.32
C GLN A 214 8.08 -23.61 -3.05
N SER A 215 7.59 -22.45 -2.63
CA SER A 215 6.68 -22.32 -1.48
C SER A 215 5.23 -22.71 -1.81
N GLY A 216 4.97 -23.07 -3.07
CA GLY A 216 3.69 -23.57 -3.54
C GLY A 216 2.67 -22.49 -3.88
N ALA A 217 3.08 -21.23 -4.04
CA ALA A 217 2.18 -20.14 -4.44
C ALA A 217 1.48 -20.46 -5.77
N VAL A 218 0.16 -20.26 -5.80
CA VAL A 218 -0.68 -20.44 -6.98
C VAL A 218 -0.70 -19.15 -7.80
N VAL A 219 -0.77 -18.02 -7.12
CA VAL A 219 -0.78 -16.67 -7.71
C VAL A 219 0.12 -15.76 -6.90
N ALA A 220 0.72 -14.76 -7.53
CA ALA A 220 1.38 -13.67 -6.83
C ALA A 220 0.90 -12.31 -7.30
N PHE A 221 0.97 -11.33 -6.41
CA PHE A 221 0.60 -9.94 -6.64
C PHE A 221 1.80 -9.00 -6.38
N SER A 222 1.78 -7.82 -6.99
CA SER A 222 2.67 -6.73 -6.64
C SER A 222 2.03 -5.39 -6.96
N ARG A 223 2.35 -4.36 -6.17
CA ARG A 223 2.05 -2.98 -6.53
C ARG A 223 3.30 -2.29 -7.03
N THR A 224 3.25 -1.73 -8.22
CA THR A 224 4.45 -1.24 -8.90
C THR A 224 4.19 -0.01 -9.77
N ARG A 225 5.18 0.88 -9.84
CA ARG A 225 5.21 2.00 -10.81
C ARG A 225 5.85 1.60 -12.14
N ILE A 226 6.45 0.42 -12.21
CA ILE A 226 7.19 -0.10 -13.38
C ILE A 226 6.48 -1.31 -13.98
N ALA A 227 5.17 -1.20 -14.18
CA ALA A 227 4.33 -2.31 -14.66
C ALA A 227 4.81 -2.90 -15.98
N THR A 228 5.35 -2.08 -16.89
CA THR A 228 5.93 -2.55 -18.16
C THR A 228 7.06 -3.55 -17.92
N SER A 229 7.95 -3.31 -16.95
CA SER A 229 9.05 -4.23 -16.62
C SER A 229 8.55 -5.55 -16.02
N PHE A 230 7.46 -5.51 -15.24
CA PHE A 230 6.80 -6.72 -14.74
C PHE A 230 6.12 -7.49 -15.89
N HIS A 231 5.47 -6.78 -16.80
CA HIS A 231 4.82 -7.36 -17.96
C HIS A 231 5.81 -8.08 -18.89
N GLU A 232 7.00 -7.52 -19.11
CA GLU A 232 8.10 -8.19 -19.83
C GLU A 232 8.56 -9.49 -19.15
N LEU A 233 8.32 -9.65 -17.85
CA LEU A 233 8.58 -10.88 -17.08
C LEU A 233 7.38 -11.83 -17.04
N GLY A 234 6.33 -11.56 -17.81
CA GLY A 234 5.12 -12.38 -17.87
C GLY A 234 4.17 -12.17 -16.70
N TRP A 235 4.18 -10.98 -16.07
CA TRP A 235 3.13 -10.57 -15.14
C TRP A 235 2.01 -9.85 -15.86
N SER A 236 0.79 -10.13 -15.44
CA SER A 236 -0.41 -9.48 -15.94
C SER A 236 -0.68 -8.17 -15.25
N VAL A 237 -1.06 -7.17 -16.03
CA VAL A 237 -1.49 -5.86 -15.50
C VAL A 237 -2.98 -5.93 -15.21
N LEU A 238 -3.33 -5.91 -13.92
CA LEU A 238 -4.73 -6.07 -13.48
C LEU A 238 -5.48 -4.74 -13.46
N GLY A 239 -4.82 -3.66 -13.01
CA GLY A 239 -5.46 -2.37 -12.85
C GLY A 239 -4.60 -1.39 -12.06
N ARG A 240 -5.21 -0.32 -11.57
CA ARG A 240 -4.57 0.71 -10.74
C ARG A 240 -5.19 0.72 -9.35
N ASP A 241 -4.39 1.12 -8.36
CA ASP A 241 -4.95 1.60 -7.10
C ASP A 241 -5.85 2.81 -7.37
N CYS A 242 -6.91 2.97 -6.59
CA CYS A 242 -7.76 4.15 -6.65
C CYS A 242 -7.60 4.97 -5.38
N ALA A 243 -7.34 6.27 -5.53
CA ALA A 243 -7.25 7.21 -4.43
C ALA A 243 -7.97 8.49 -4.83
N THR A 244 -8.85 8.99 -3.97
CA THR A 244 -9.57 10.25 -4.24
C THR A 244 -9.27 11.25 -3.15
N PRO A 245 -8.54 12.33 -3.45
CA PRO A 245 -8.38 13.44 -2.53
C PRO A 245 -9.67 14.27 -2.50
N GLY A 246 -10.01 14.81 -1.34
CA GLY A 246 -11.11 15.75 -1.19
C GLY A 246 -11.05 16.54 0.11
N ARG A 247 -11.69 17.71 0.12
CA ARG A 247 -11.76 18.58 1.30
C ARG A 247 -12.83 18.08 2.28
N PRO A 248 -12.50 17.84 3.55
CA PRO A 248 -13.46 17.31 4.53
C PRO A 248 -14.77 18.09 4.64
N THR A 249 -14.72 19.42 4.57
CA THR A 249 -15.91 20.29 4.62
C THR A 249 -16.85 20.05 3.45
N ASP A 250 -16.30 19.92 2.25
CA ASP A 250 -17.08 19.78 1.01
C ASP A 250 -17.68 18.38 0.93
N ILE A 251 -16.92 17.36 1.35
CA ILE A 251 -17.39 15.98 1.44
C ILE A 251 -18.53 15.90 2.47
N LEU A 252 -18.32 16.46 3.67
CA LEU A 252 -19.33 16.43 4.73
C LEU A 252 -20.61 17.15 4.29
N ALA A 253 -20.52 18.31 3.64
CA ALA A 253 -21.68 19.01 3.10
C ALA A 253 -22.48 18.11 2.13
N ARG A 254 -21.82 17.47 1.17
CA ARG A 254 -22.47 16.55 0.22
C ARG A 254 -23.08 15.32 0.89
N LEU A 255 -22.40 14.77 1.89
CA LEU A 255 -22.92 13.61 2.64
C LEU A 255 -24.18 13.99 3.44
N LEU A 256 -24.24 15.20 4.00
CA LEU A 256 -25.39 15.72 4.74
C LEU A 256 -26.56 16.17 3.84
N GLU A 257 -26.27 16.65 2.62
CA GLU A 257 -27.28 16.94 1.59
C GLU A 257 -27.92 15.66 1.03
N GLY A 258 -27.19 14.54 1.08
CA GLY A 258 -27.73 13.22 0.78
C GLY A 258 -28.86 12.81 1.73
N GLY A 259 -29.75 11.94 1.26
CA GLY A 259 -30.80 11.39 2.12
C GLY A 259 -30.20 10.67 3.33
N GLN A 260 -30.76 10.93 4.53
CA GLN A 260 -30.35 10.21 5.74
C GLN A 260 -30.64 8.72 5.59
N ARG A 261 -29.73 7.90 6.12
CA ARG A 261 -29.91 6.45 6.16
C ARG A 261 -31.18 6.10 6.95
N GLY A 262 -32.04 5.28 6.35
CA GLY A 262 -33.13 4.63 7.07
C GLY A 262 -32.61 3.49 7.93
N GLY A 263 -33.16 3.30 9.13
CA GLY A 263 -32.84 2.16 9.99
C GLY A 263 -32.45 2.55 11.41
N GLU A 264 -31.85 1.60 12.12
CA GLU A 264 -31.49 1.76 13.54
C GLU A 264 -30.40 2.81 13.73
N THR A 265 -30.52 3.64 14.77
CA THR A 265 -29.52 4.68 15.07
C THR A 265 -28.19 4.05 15.48
N VAL A 266 -27.11 4.57 14.90
CA VAL A 266 -25.75 4.09 15.13
C VAL A 266 -24.95 5.17 15.88
N THR A 267 -24.14 4.74 16.83
CA THR A 267 -23.17 5.59 17.53
C THR A 267 -21.76 5.25 17.06
N MET A 268 -20.83 6.19 17.05
CA MET A 268 -19.46 5.96 16.58
C MET A 268 -18.44 6.36 17.64
N ARG A 269 -17.37 5.56 17.75
CA ARG A 269 -16.25 5.84 18.66
C ARG A 269 -14.97 5.15 18.21
N GLN A 270 -13.90 5.44 18.93
CA GLN A 270 -12.64 4.72 18.80
C GLN A 270 -12.79 3.24 19.19
N TRP A 271 -12.12 2.40 18.42
CA TRP A 271 -12.04 0.95 18.61
C TRP A 271 -11.23 0.57 19.86
N ARG A 272 -11.57 -0.58 20.46
CA ARG A 272 -10.85 -1.16 21.60
C ARG A 272 -10.25 -2.49 21.17
N HIS A 273 -9.05 -2.82 21.66
CA HIS A 273 -8.32 -4.01 21.21
C HIS A 273 -9.11 -5.33 21.32
N VAL A 274 -9.97 -5.46 22.33
CA VAL A 274 -10.84 -6.63 22.56
C VAL A 274 -11.91 -6.83 21.48
N GLU A 275 -12.13 -5.85 20.61
CA GLU A 275 -13.18 -5.82 19.60
C GLU A 275 -12.68 -6.24 18.21
N LEU A 276 -11.43 -6.73 18.10
CA LEU A 276 -10.86 -7.23 16.84
C LEU A 276 -11.77 -8.26 16.12
N PRO A 277 -12.42 -9.22 16.82
CA PRO A 277 -13.28 -10.20 16.15
C PRO A 277 -14.43 -9.56 15.36
N ALA A 278 -14.94 -8.41 15.79
CA ALA A 278 -16.02 -7.73 15.09
C ALA A 278 -15.56 -7.08 13.78
N ILE A 279 -14.36 -6.49 13.77
CA ILE A 279 -13.74 -5.96 12.54
C ILE A 279 -13.50 -7.10 11.55
N MET A 280 -12.92 -8.21 12.01
CA MET A 280 -12.66 -9.38 11.17
C MET A 280 -13.94 -9.95 10.54
N ARG A 281 -15.01 -10.08 11.34
CA ARG A 281 -16.31 -10.53 10.86
C ARG A 281 -16.84 -9.63 9.74
N ILE A 282 -16.84 -8.31 9.94
CA ILE A 282 -17.32 -7.35 8.94
C ILE A 282 -16.44 -7.38 7.69
N TYR A 283 -15.11 -7.48 7.86
CA TYR A 283 -14.19 -7.62 6.75
C TYR A 283 -14.51 -8.86 5.91
N GLN A 284 -14.64 -10.03 6.53
CA GLN A 284 -14.93 -11.29 5.83
C GLN A 284 -16.27 -11.27 5.09
N GLN A 285 -17.30 -10.65 5.67
CA GLN A 285 -18.60 -10.48 5.01
C GLN A 285 -18.54 -9.62 3.73
N ASN A 286 -17.50 -8.81 3.58
CA ASN A 286 -17.38 -7.82 2.52
C ASN A 286 -16.21 -8.08 1.56
N ALA A 287 -15.15 -8.77 1.98
CA ALA A 287 -13.93 -8.90 1.21
C ALA A 287 -14.11 -9.73 -0.06
N SER A 288 -15.00 -10.74 -0.04
CA SER A 288 -15.20 -11.64 -1.18
C SER A 288 -15.89 -11.01 -2.39
N ARG A 289 -16.41 -9.78 -2.28
CA ARG A 289 -16.90 -9.02 -3.45
C ARG A 289 -15.77 -8.47 -4.33
N PHE A 290 -14.52 -8.59 -3.88
CA PHE A 290 -13.34 -8.08 -4.56
C PHE A 290 -12.39 -9.20 -4.96
N VAL A 291 -11.45 -8.87 -5.83
CA VAL A 291 -10.23 -9.65 -6.06
C VAL A 291 -9.04 -8.91 -5.48
N GLY A 292 -8.20 -9.63 -4.74
CA GLY A 292 -6.98 -9.07 -4.14
C GLY A 292 -6.95 -8.91 -2.62
N PRO A 293 -8.08 -8.86 -1.86
CA PRO A 293 -8.01 -8.87 -0.41
C PRO A 293 -7.35 -10.14 0.12
N LEU A 294 -6.91 -10.09 1.38
CA LEU A 294 -6.27 -11.21 2.04
C LEU A 294 -7.29 -12.02 2.82
N ASP A 295 -7.10 -13.33 2.93
CA ASP A 295 -7.76 -14.10 3.99
C ASP A 295 -7.07 -13.81 5.32
N ARG A 296 -7.54 -12.75 5.99
CA ARG A 296 -6.93 -12.27 7.23
C ARG A 296 -7.27 -13.23 8.38
N SER A 297 -6.34 -14.12 8.71
CA SER A 297 -6.42 -14.93 9.93
C SER A 297 -6.35 -14.07 11.20
N GLU A 298 -6.80 -14.61 12.34
CA GLU A 298 -6.75 -13.86 13.61
C GLU A 298 -5.32 -13.48 14.01
N ASN A 299 -4.36 -14.40 13.82
CA ASN A 299 -2.95 -14.12 14.09
C ASN A 299 -2.42 -13.01 13.19
N TYR A 300 -2.81 -13.03 11.91
CA TYR A 300 -2.45 -11.97 10.97
C TYR A 300 -3.05 -10.62 11.37
N CYS A 301 -4.34 -10.58 11.73
CA CYS A 301 -4.99 -9.35 12.20
C CYS A 301 -4.36 -8.80 13.49
N ARG A 302 -3.99 -9.67 14.45
CA ARG A 302 -3.29 -9.24 15.67
C ARG A 302 -1.93 -8.64 15.34
N TRP A 303 -1.16 -9.27 14.45
CA TRP A 303 0.09 -8.71 13.95
C TRP A 303 -0.14 -7.36 13.25
N LEU A 304 -1.13 -7.28 12.36
CA LEU A 304 -1.46 -6.08 11.58
C LEU A 304 -1.84 -4.89 12.47
N VAL A 305 -2.53 -5.12 13.59
CA VAL A 305 -2.80 -4.08 14.58
C VAL A 305 -1.54 -3.74 15.38
N SER A 306 -0.78 -4.74 15.81
CA SER A 306 0.41 -4.52 16.66
C SER A 306 1.54 -3.75 15.98
N ARG A 307 1.65 -3.84 14.64
CA ARG A 307 2.70 -3.14 13.88
C ARG A 307 2.52 -1.63 13.87
N GLY A 308 1.31 -1.12 14.14
CA GLY A 308 1.08 0.32 14.32
C GLY A 308 1.04 1.15 13.03
N ALA A 309 0.80 0.54 11.86
CA ALA A 309 0.68 1.25 10.59
C ALA A 309 -0.67 1.97 10.40
N PHE A 310 -1.25 2.51 11.48
CA PHE A 310 -2.50 3.27 11.47
C PHE A 310 -2.52 4.22 12.68
N ASP A 311 -3.27 5.31 12.56
CA ASP A 311 -3.42 6.30 13.65
C ASP A 311 -4.68 6.06 14.46
N SER A 312 -5.77 5.66 13.80
CA SER A 312 -7.11 5.58 14.36
C SER A 312 -7.91 4.47 13.68
N ILE A 313 -8.70 3.76 14.48
CA ILE A 313 -9.75 2.86 14.00
C ILE A 313 -11.06 3.32 14.63
N LEU A 314 -11.99 3.75 13.79
CA LEU A 314 -13.35 4.08 14.18
C LEU A 314 -14.24 2.87 14.05
N VAL A 315 -15.16 2.69 14.98
CA VAL A 315 -16.21 1.67 14.93
C VAL A 315 -17.58 2.30 15.08
N ALA A 316 -18.53 1.74 14.34
CA ALA A 316 -19.93 2.11 14.34
C ALA A 316 -20.73 1.03 15.08
N LEU A 317 -21.53 1.42 16.07
CA LEU A 317 -22.22 0.52 16.98
C LEU A 317 -23.73 0.76 17.02
N VAL A 318 -24.46 -0.33 17.04
CA VAL A 318 -25.89 -0.38 17.30
C VAL A 318 -26.14 -0.83 18.73
N GLY A 319 -27.03 -0.15 19.46
CA GLY A 319 -27.35 -0.43 20.85
C GLY A 319 -26.71 0.53 21.85
N GLN A 320 -26.82 0.22 23.14
CA GLN A 320 -26.28 1.07 24.20
C GLN A 320 -24.86 0.64 24.57
N ASP A 321 -23.87 1.50 24.34
CA ASP A 321 -22.48 1.33 24.79
C ASP A 321 -22.42 1.55 26.32
N ARG A 322 -22.91 0.59 27.10
CA ARG A 322 -22.82 0.60 28.56
C ARG A 322 -21.49 0.02 29.00
N TYR A 323 -20.70 0.83 29.68
CA TYR A 323 -19.33 0.56 30.12
C TYR A 323 -19.26 -0.29 31.41
N GLU A 324 -20.20 -1.22 31.63
CA GLU A 324 -20.19 -2.07 32.82
C GLU A 324 -19.71 -3.47 32.46
N LEU A 325 -18.45 -3.71 32.84
CA LEU A 325 -17.73 -4.98 32.90
C LEU A 325 -18.60 -6.21 32.60
N HIS A 326 -18.63 -6.68 31.35
CA HIS A 326 -18.91 -8.07 30.90
C HIS A 326 -20.05 -8.24 29.87
N GLU A 327 -20.93 -7.26 29.63
CA GLU A 327 -21.92 -7.37 28.54
C GLU A 327 -22.20 -6.00 27.89
N SER A 328 -21.43 -5.66 26.85
CA SER A 328 -21.87 -4.63 25.90
C SER A 328 -22.98 -5.25 25.05
N SER A 329 -24.21 -4.74 25.17
CA SER A 329 -25.27 -5.07 24.20
C SER A 329 -25.04 -4.35 22.85
N ALA A 330 -24.06 -3.46 22.78
CA ALA A 330 -23.72 -2.78 21.56
C ALA A 330 -22.97 -3.70 20.59
N ARG A 331 -23.56 -3.93 19.41
CA ARG A 331 -22.98 -4.69 18.31
C ARG A 331 -22.23 -3.73 17.39
N ILE A 332 -20.97 -4.00 17.10
CA ILE A 332 -20.22 -3.28 16.06
C ILE A 332 -20.74 -3.74 14.70
N VAL A 333 -21.16 -2.78 13.88
CA VAL A 333 -21.78 -2.97 12.56
C VAL A 333 -21.04 -2.24 11.44
N GLY A 334 -19.95 -1.55 11.75
CA GLY A 334 -19.07 -0.95 10.73
C GLY A 334 -17.78 -0.43 11.34
N TYR A 335 -16.79 -0.17 10.49
CA TYR A 335 -15.52 0.40 10.91
C TYR A 335 -14.85 1.23 9.80
N ALA A 336 -13.90 2.07 10.20
CA ALA A 336 -12.98 2.76 9.32
C ALA A 336 -11.56 2.75 9.89
N ILE A 337 -10.56 2.61 9.01
CA ILE A 337 -9.14 2.60 9.37
C ILE A 337 -8.46 3.81 8.72
N GLN A 338 -7.72 4.58 9.50
CA GLN A 338 -7.13 5.84 9.08
C GLN A 338 -5.64 5.90 9.42
N SER A 339 -4.85 6.55 8.55
CA SER A 339 -3.45 6.91 8.82
C SER A 339 -3.12 8.24 8.16
N GLY A 340 -2.63 9.20 8.93
CA GLY A 340 -2.51 10.59 8.50
C GLY A 340 -3.84 11.07 7.95
N ASN A 341 -3.82 11.79 6.83
CA ASN A 341 -5.01 12.21 6.10
C ASN A 341 -5.67 11.10 5.24
N ARG A 342 -5.19 9.86 5.29
CA ARG A 342 -5.66 8.77 4.43
C ARG A 342 -6.70 7.92 5.15
N VAL A 343 -7.75 7.59 4.42
CA VAL A 343 -8.77 6.62 4.80
C VAL A 343 -8.46 5.35 4.02
N LEU A 344 -7.97 4.33 4.72
CA LEU A 344 -7.37 3.12 4.11
C LEU A 344 -8.39 2.03 3.84
N GLU A 345 -9.46 1.99 4.65
CA GLU A 345 -10.49 0.97 4.60
C GLU A 345 -11.75 1.50 5.31
N ILE A 346 -12.93 1.38 4.67
CA ILE A 346 -14.24 1.58 5.28
C ILE A 346 -15.10 0.36 4.93
N MET A 347 -15.72 -0.26 5.92
CA MET A 347 -16.71 -1.31 5.68
C MET A 347 -17.84 -1.25 6.69
N ALA A 348 -19.04 -1.59 6.23
CA ALA A 348 -20.21 -1.82 7.06
C ALA A 348 -20.70 -3.27 6.91
N ASP A 349 -21.38 -3.75 7.94
CA ASP A 349 -22.16 -4.97 7.88
C ASP A 349 -23.22 -4.83 6.76
N PRO A 350 -23.35 -5.80 5.84
CA PRO A 350 -24.29 -5.71 4.72
C PRO A 350 -25.75 -5.45 5.12
N GLU A 351 -26.14 -5.79 6.36
CA GLU A 351 -27.46 -5.47 6.94
C GLU A 351 -27.70 -3.95 7.08
N PHE A 352 -26.64 -3.14 7.06
CA PHE A 352 -26.64 -1.69 7.30
C PHE A 352 -26.22 -0.91 6.05
N ALA A 353 -26.86 -1.17 4.91
CA ALA A 353 -26.55 -0.53 3.64
C ALA A 353 -26.49 1.01 3.74
N GLY A 354 -25.39 1.60 3.26
CA GLY A 354 -25.16 3.04 3.26
C GLY A 354 -24.52 3.59 4.53
N LEU A 355 -24.32 2.76 5.58
CA LEU A 355 -23.63 3.15 6.80
C LEU A 355 -22.19 3.64 6.54
N GLU A 356 -21.56 3.18 5.47
CA GLU A 356 -20.23 3.62 5.05
C GLU A 356 -20.19 5.14 4.80
N ARG A 357 -21.30 5.74 4.35
CA ARG A 357 -21.45 7.20 4.17
C ARG A 357 -21.49 7.93 5.51
N ASP A 358 -22.22 7.39 6.48
CA ASP A 358 -22.27 7.95 7.84
C ASP A 358 -20.89 7.87 8.49
N ILE A 359 -20.18 6.75 8.31
CA ILE A 359 -18.81 6.55 8.82
C ILE A 359 -17.86 7.56 8.17
N LEU A 360 -17.95 7.74 6.84
CA LEU A 360 -17.15 8.75 6.14
C LEU A 360 -17.46 10.17 6.62
N ALA A 361 -18.73 10.50 6.89
CA ALA A 361 -19.11 11.79 7.45
C ALA A 361 -18.47 12.03 8.83
N ARG A 362 -18.44 11.00 9.68
CA ARG A 362 -17.74 11.05 10.97
C ARG A 362 -16.23 11.25 10.80
N VAL A 363 -15.61 10.54 9.86
CA VAL A 363 -14.20 10.72 9.50
C VAL A 363 -13.91 12.16 9.06
N CYS A 364 -14.78 12.75 8.24
CA CYS A 364 -14.64 14.15 7.82
C CYS A 364 -14.79 15.12 8.99
N ALA A 365 -15.74 14.89 9.90
CA ALA A 365 -15.89 15.72 11.10
C ALA A 365 -14.62 15.68 11.97
N GLU A 366 -14.05 14.50 12.21
CA GLU A 366 -12.78 14.38 12.95
C GLU A 366 -11.61 15.03 12.21
N ALA A 367 -11.56 14.96 10.88
CA ALA A 367 -10.56 15.65 10.09
C ALA A 367 -10.65 17.18 10.25
N ILE A 368 -11.86 17.74 10.26
CA ILE A 368 -12.11 19.17 10.49
C ILE A 368 -11.69 19.58 11.91
N GLU A 369 -12.04 18.78 12.93
CA GLU A 369 -11.63 19.01 14.32
C GLU A 369 -10.10 19.03 14.48
N ASN A 370 -9.39 18.25 13.66
CA ASN A 370 -7.92 18.20 13.62
C ASN A 370 -7.30 19.17 12.59
N ASP A 371 -8.05 20.15 12.08
CA ASP A 371 -7.62 21.17 11.11
C ASP A 371 -6.99 20.60 9.81
N ARG A 372 -7.44 19.41 9.40
CA ARG A 372 -6.98 18.76 8.18
C ARG A 372 -7.71 19.33 6.97
N GLN A 373 -6.94 19.86 6.01
CA GLN A 373 -7.48 20.51 4.82
C GLN A 373 -7.88 19.53 3.72
N GLU A 374 -7.36 18.30 3.77
CA GLU A 374 -7.57 17.27 2.75
C GLU A 374 -7.66 15.91 3.44
N ILE A 375 -8.52 15.03 2.91
CA ILE A 375 -8.46 13.58 3.13
C ILE A 375 -8.29 12.85 1.81
N VAL A 376 -7.65 11.69 1.84
CA VAL A 376 -7.49 10.81 0.68
C VAL A 376 -8.21 9.49 0.95
N TYR A 377 -9.26 9.22 0.18
CA TYR A 377 -10.01 7.96 0.26
C TYR A 377 -9.41 6.90 -0.66
N GLU A 378 -9.00 5.77 -0.10
CA GLU A 378 -8.38 4.66 -0.83
C GLU A 378 -9.27 3.43 -0.79
N SER A 379 -9.74 2.99 -1.96
CA SER A 379 -10.61 1.82 -2.10
C SER A 379 -10.52 1.25 -3.52
N SER A 380 -11.40 0.32 -3.85
CA SER A 380 -11.62 -0.13 -5.22
C SER A 380 -12.09 1.04 -6.11
N ALA A 381 -11.62 1.10 -7.36
CA ALA A 381 -12.11 2.11 -8.31
C ALA A 381 -13.63 2.03 -8.58
N ALA A 382 -14.26 0.88 -8.28
CA ALA A 382 -15.70 0.69 -8.41
C ALA A 382 -16.49 1.09 -7.15
N ASP A 383 -15.81 1.55 -6.09
CA ASP A 383 -16.47 1.93 -4.84
C ASP A 383 -17.25 3.26 -5.02
N PRO A 384 -18.58 3.27 -4.77
CA PRO A 384 -19.40 4.47 -4.93
C PRO A 384 -19.03 5.61 -3.96
N LEU A 385 -18.29 5.35 -2.89
CA LEU A 385 -17.81 6.42 -2.00
C LEU A 385 -16.83 7.38 -2.70
N HIS A 386 -16.16 6.95 -3.77
CA HIS A 386 -15.31 7.84 -4.55
C HIS A 386 -16.07 9.05 -5.10
N GLU A 387 -17.34 8.87 -5.53
CA GLU A 387 -18.17 9.98 -6.01
C GLU A 387 -18.49 10.98 -4.90
N ALA A 388 -18.77 10.50 -3.68
CA ALA A 388 -19.02 11.36 -2.53
C ALA A 388 -17.78 12.20 -2.15
N VAL A 389 -16.60 11.59 -2.27
CA VAL A 389 -15.31 12.24 -1.95
C VAL A 389 -14.92 13.24 -3.03
N ALA A 390 -15.08 12.88 -4.32
CA ALA A 390 -14.68 13.72 -5.45
C ALA A 390 -15.63 14.92 -5.67
N GLY A 391 -16.95 14.68 -5.61
CA GLY A 391 -17.97 15.64 -6.04
C GLY A 391 -17.96 15.92 -7.55
N ASP A 392 -18.82 16.83 -8.01
CA ASP A 392 -19.08 17.10 -9.44
C ASP A 392 -17.91 17.78 -10.20
N GLY A 393 -16.78 18.05 -9.54
CA GLY A 393 -15.68 18.84 -10.09
C GLY A 393 -14.28 18.26 -9.93
N SER A 394 -14.12 17.13 -9.23
CA SER A 394 -12.81 16.50 -9.02
C SER A 394 -12.77 15.15 -9.75
N LEU A 395 -11.70 14.90 -10.50
CA LEU A 395 -11.49 13.59 -11.12
C LEU A 395 -11.00 12.63 -10.05
N VAL A 396 -11.62 11.45 -9.96
CA VAL A 396 -11.06 10.28 -9.26
C VAL A 396 -9.63 10.08 -9.76
N GLN A 397 -8.65 10.33 -8.91
CA GLN A 397 -7.25 10.23 -9.31
C GLN A 397 -6.88 8.75 -9.36
N SER A 398 -6.59 8.26 -10.56
CA SER A 398 -5.96 6.96 -10.71
C SER A 398 -4.61 7.00 -9.99
N GLY A 399 -4.38 6.02 -9.11
CA GLY A 399 -3.10 5.87 -8.44
C GLY A 399 -1.95 5.70 -9.44
N ASP A 400 -0.77 6.19 -9.06
CA ASP A 400 0.46 6.03 -9.84
C ASP A 400 0.95 4.57 -9.84
N ARG A 401 0.48 3.75 -8.89
CA ARG A 401 0.81 2.33 -8.79
C ARG A 401 -0.19 1.48 -9.57
N MET A 402 0.35 0.58 -10.37
CA MET A 402 -0.38 -0.52 -10.99
C MET A 402 -0.35 -1.73 -10.06
N VAL A 403 -1.46 -2.46 -10.03
CA VAL A 403 -1.51 -3.81 -9.49
C VAL A 403 -1.21 -4.78 -10.62
N VAL A 404 -0.21 -5.63 -10.41
CA VAL A 404 0.16 -6.70 -11.33
C VAL A 404 0.06 -8.04 -10.64
N ALA A 405 -0.22 -9.10 -11.40
CA ALA A 405 -0.29 -10.45 -10.88
C ALA A 405 0.37 -11.48 -11.80
N LYS A 406 0.81 -12.61 -11.24
CA LYS A 406 1.33 -13.75 -12.00
C LYS A 406 0.67 -15.02 -11.50
N VAL A 407 0.06 -15.76 -12.41
CA VAL A 407 -0.53 -17.07 -12.10
C VAL A 407 0.52 -18.14 -12.39
N PHE A 408 1.00 -18.81 -11.34
CA PHE A 408 1.99 -19.88 -11.45
C PHE A 408 1.35 -21.23 -11.76
N LYS A 409 0.13 -21.46 -11.24
CA LYS A 409 -0.60 -22.73 -11.36
C LYS A 409 -2.05 -22.48 -11.78
N PRO A 410 -2.31 -22.28 -13.09
CA PRO A 410 -3.67 -21.94 -13.56
C PRO A 410 -4.71 -23.02 -13.26
N LEU A 411 -4.32 -24.31 -13.27
CA LEU A 411 -5.21 -25.42 -12.91
C LEU A 411 -5.69 -25.30 -11.46
N ASP A 412 -4.78 -25.05 -10.52
CA ASP A 412 -5.09 -24.93 -9.09
C ASP A 412 -6.00 -23.71 -8.85
N LEU A 413 -5.71 -22.58 -9.52
CA LEU A 413 -6.54 -21.38 -9.46
C LEU A 413 -7.95 -21.64 -10.00
N LEU A 414 -8.06 -22.22 -11.20
CA LEU A 414 -9.34 -22.53 -11.84
C LEU A 414 -10.16 -23.52 -10.99
N THR A 415 -9.50 -24.52 -10.40
CA THR A 415 -10.14 -25.49 -9.51
C THR A 415 -10.67 -24.83 -8.25
N ALA A 416 -9.91 -23.90 -7.66
CA ALA A 416 -10.33 -23.20 -6.46
C ALA A 416 -11.50 -22.23 -6.69
N VAL A 417 -11.61 -21.60 -7.87
CA VAL A 417 -12.74 -20.73 -8.20
C VAL A 417 -13.96 -21.50 -8.77
N ALA A 418 -13.81 -22.78 -9.08
CA ALA A 418 -14.90 -23.59 -9.67
C ALA A 418 -16.19 -23.58 -8.82
N PRO A 419 -16.17 -23.69 -7.47
CA PRO A 419 -17.38 -23.61 -6.67
C PRO A 419 -18.16 -22.29 -6.86
N GLN A 420 -17.48 -21.17 -7.04
CA GLN A 420 -18.13 -19.88 -7.31
C GLN A 420 -18.75 -19.85 -8.71
N VAL A 421 -18.08 -20.46 -9.69
CA VAL A 421 -18.64 -20.62 -11.03
C VAL A 421 -19.94 -21.43 -10.97
N ALA A 422 -19.96 -22.52 -10.20
CA ALA A 422 -21.17 -23.31 -9.99
C ALA A 422 -22.29 -22.48 -9.33
N ALA A 423 -21.97 -21.72 -8.28
CA ALA A 423 -22.91 -20.85 -7.58
C ALA A 423 -23.52 -19.77 -8.50
N ARG A 424 -22.71 -19.13 -9.35
CA ARG A 424 -23.18 -18.15 -10.35
C ARG A 424 -24.14 -18.78 -11.35
N VAL A 425 -23.81 -19.98 -11.85
CA VAL A 425 -24.66 -20.69 -12.80
C VAL A 425 -25.99 -21.07 -12.14
N ALA A 426 -25.97 -21.56 -10.90
CA ALA A 426 -27.18 -21.85 -10.13
C ALA A 426 -28.07 -20.61 -9.96
N ALA A 427 -27.48 -19.44 -9.70
CA ALA A 427 -28.19 -18.16 -9.58
C ALA A 427 -28.75 -17.63 -10.91
N SER A 428 -28.23 -18.08 -12.06
CA SER A 428 -28.62 -17.60 -13.39
C SER A 428 -29.82 -18.32 -14.03
N GLU A 429 -30.49 -19.22 -13.29
CA GLU A 429 -31.62 -20.06 -13.74
C GLU A 429 -31.36 -20.93 -14.99
N VAL A 430 -30.14 -20.97 -15.52
CA VAL A 430 -29.77 -21.75 -16.72
C VAL A 430 -29.79 -23.25 -16.39
N LYS A 431 -30.67 -24.05 -16.99
CA LYS A 431 -30.83 -25.48 -16.63
C LYS A 431 -29.90 -26.46 -17.34
N GLU A 432 -29.18 -26.01 -18.36
CA GLU A 432 -28.34 -26.85 -19.22
C GLU A 432 -26.93 -27.05 -18.62
N THR A 433 -26.30 -28.17 -18.99
CA THR A 433 -24.87 -28.38 -18.73
C THR A 433 -24.04 -27.36 -19.51
N LEU A 434 -23.15 -26.65 -18.83
CA LEU A 434 -22.27 -25.66 -19.43
C LEU A 434 -20.83 -26.19 -19.49
N GLU A 435 -20.20 -26.12 -20.65
CA GLU A 435 -18.78 -26.46 -20.85
C GLU A 435 -18.07 -25.29 -21.52
N LEU A 436 -17.00 -24.81 -20.90
CA LEU A 436 -16.12 -23.79 -21.47
C LEU A 436 -14.66 -24.26 -21.43
N GLY A 437 -14.05 -24.37 -22.60
CA GLY A 437 -12.62 -24.62 -22.75
C GLY A 437 -11.76 -23.35 -22.67
N LEU A 438 -10.56 -23.49 -22.14
CA LEU A 438 -9.51 -22.49 -22.11
C LEU A 438 -8.24 -23.08 -22.73
N ASP A 439 -7.72 -22.41 -23.75
CA ASP A 439 -6.51 -22.79 -24.48
C ASP A 439 -5.50 -21.64 -24.47
N ALA A 440 -4.49 -21.76 -23.59
CA ALA A 440 -3.41 -20.82 -23.40
C ALA A 440 -2.06 -21.57 -23.32
N PRO A 441 -0.91 -20.91 -23.55
CA PRO A 441 0.40 -21.56 -23.52
C PRO A 441 0.70 -22.31 -22.20
N SER A 442 0.33 -21.73 -21.06
CA SER A 442 0.55 -22.32 -19.72
C SER A 442 -0.56 -23.25 -19.25
N PHE A 443 -1.71 -23.29 -19.94
CA PHE A 443 -2.86 -24.08 -19.51
C PHE A 443 -3.78 -24.44 -20.67
N ARG A 444 -4.14 -25.72 -20.71
CA ARG A 444 -5.16 -26.24 -21.62
C ARG A 444 -6.11 -27.10 -20.82
N GLY A 445 -7.40 -26.78 -20.83
CA GLY A 445 -8.41 -27.49 -20.05
C GLY A 445 -9.80 -26.89 -20.19
N SER A 446 -10.77 -27.43 -19.48
CA SER A 446 -12.15 -26.95 -19.51
C SER A 446 -12.77 -26.93 -18.12
N ILE A 447 -13.72 -26.04 -17.90
CA ILE A 447 -14.62 -26.06 -16.74
C ILE A 447 -16.00 -26.52 -17.20
N ILE A 448 -16.59 -27.46 -16.46
CA ILE A 448 -17.91 -28.02 -16.75
C ILE A 448 -18.80 -27.82 -15.53
N VAL A 449 -19.98 -27.23 -15.72
CA VAL A 449 -21.03 -27.16 -14.71
C VAL A 449 -22.15 -28.10 -15.16
N ALA A 450 -22.29 -29.23 -14.47
CA ALA A 450 -23.25 -30.27 -14.83
C ALA A 450 -24.70 -29.85 -14.52
N ASP A 451 -25.65 -30.37 -15.31
CA ASP A 451 -27.08 -30.29 -15.00
C ASP A 451 -27.50 -31.29 -13.91
N GLY A 452 -28.65 -31.00 -13.27
CA GLY A 452 -29.44 -32.02 -12.55
C GLY A 452 -29.02 -32.37 -11.12
N LYS A 453 -27.93 -31.84 -10.57
CA LYS A 453 -27.58 -31.97 -9.14
C LYS A 453 -27.65 -30.62 -8.45
N GLU A 454 -28.45 -30.53 -7.39
CA GLU A 454 -28.49 -29.38 -6.48
C GLU A 454 -27.84 -29.81 -5.14
N PRO A 455 -26.84 -29.07 -4.63
CA PRO A 455 -26.23 -27.88 -5.23
C PRO A 455 -25.43 -28.23 -6.49
N ARG A 456 -25.38 -27.29 -7.44
CA ARG A 456 -24.57 -27.47 -8.66
C ARG A 456 -23.10 -27.60 -8.33
N GLU A 457 -22.43 -28.45 -9.09
CA GLU A 457 -21.00 -28.68 -8.99
C GLU A 457 -20.32 -28.30 -10.30
N ALA A 458 -19.19 -27.59 -10.20
CA ALA A 458 -18.31 -27.31 -11.33
C ALA A 458 -17.05 -28.17 -11.21
N THR A 459 -16.67 -28.83 -12.31
CA THR A 459 -15.48 -29.67 -12.38
C THR A 459 -14.51 -29.16 -13.44
N VAL A 460 -13.22 -29.21 -13.11
CA VAL A 460 -12.15 -28.79 -14.02
C VAL A 460 -11.51 -30.03 -14.64
N HIS A 461 -11.39 -30.03 -15.97
CA HIS A 461 -10.82 -31.12 -16.75
C HIS A 461 -9.56 -30.64 -17.48
N PRO A 462 -8.34 -30.94 -16.96
CA PRO A 462 -7.11 -30.59 -17.65
C PRO A 462 -6.97 -31.38 -18.97
N GLY A 463 -6.36 -30.76 -19.98
CA GLY A 463 -6.09 -31.33 -21.31
C GLY A 463 -7.29 -31.40 -22.26
N ARG A 464 -8.53 -31.26 -21.75
CA ARG A 464 -9.76 -31.26 -22.55
C ARG A 464 -10.24 -29.84 -22.77
N VAL A 465 -10.52 -29.46 -24.01
CA VAL A 465 -10.99 -28.08 -24.35
C VAL A 465 -12.46 -28.07 -24.82
N GLY A 466 -12.98 -29.16 -25.36
CA GLY A 466 -14.36 -29.21 -25.84
C GLY A 466 -14.59 -28.42 -27.14
N ARG A 467 -15.87 -28.14 -27.45
CA ARG A 467 -16.29 -27.46 -28.71
C ARG A 467 -16.33 -25.93 -28.56
N SER A 468 -16.79 -25.45 -27.42
CA SER A 468 -16.86 -24.03 -27.07
C SER A 468 -15.67 -23.69 -26.19
N TYR A 469 -14.70 -22.97 -26.75
CA TYR A 469 -13.46 -22.63 -26.06
C TYR A 469 -12.96 -21.24 -26.40
N LEU A 470 -12.07 -20.74 -25.56
CA LEU A 470 -11.35 -19.49 -25.74
C LEU A 470 -9.89 -19.82 -26.01
N ARG A 471 -9.31 -19.21 -27.04
CA ARG A 471 -7.87 -19.15 -27.24
C ARG A 471 -7.36 -17.78 -26.80
N LEU A 472 -6.36 -17.78 -25.93
CA LEU A 472 -5.86 -16.55 -25.30
C LEU A 472 -4.41 -16.66 -24.83
N SER A 473 -3.77 -15.53 -24.54
CA SER A 473 -2.43 -15.50 -23.96
C SER A 473 -2.45 -15.83 -22.47
N ASP A 474 -1.29 -16.13 -21.88
CA ASP A 474 -1.19 -16.30 -20.43
C ASP A 474 -1.56 -15.01 -19.66
N ASP A 475 -1.33 -13.84 -20.26
CA ASP A 475 -1.75 -12.56 -19.68
C ASP A 475 -3.28 -12.47 -19.55
N GLU A 476 -3.99 -12.76 -20.63
CA GLU A 476 -5.45 -12.76 -20.61
C GLU A 476 -6.02 -13.90 -19.76
N LEU A 477 -5.31 -15.02 -19.63
CA LEU A 477 -5.76 -16.14 -18.78
C LEU A 477 -5.75 -15.69 -17.33
N ALA A 478 -4.65 -15.07 -16.89
CA ALA A 478 -4.57 -14.52 -15.55
C ALA A 478 -5.63 -13.45 -15.31
N ARG A 479 -5.84 -12.51 -16.25
CA ARG A 479 -6.90 -11.50 -16.11
C ARG A 479 -8.30 -12.11 -16.07
N LEU A 480 -8.59 -13.13 -16.88
CA LEU A 480 -9.89 -13.81 -16.88
C LEU A 480 -10.14 -14.53 -15.55
N LEU A 481 -9.18 -15.33 -15.09
CA LEU A 481 -9.30 -16.10 -13.84
C LEU A 481 -9.35 -15.20 -12.59
N LEU A 482 -8.75 -14.00 -12.66
CA LEU A 482 -8.76 -12.99 -11.59
C LEU A 482 -9.88 -11.94 -11.78
N GLY A 483 -10.84 -12.18 -12.68
CA GLY A 483 -12.00 -11.28 -12.88
C GLY A 483 -11.64 -9.87 -13.37
N GLN A 484 -10.47 -9.67 -13.97
CA GLN A 484 -9.99 -8.39 -14.50
C GLN A 484 -10.13 -8.27 -16.02
N CYS A 485 -10.70 -9.30 -16.67
CA CYS A 485 -11.00 -9.31 -18.09
C CYS A 485 -12.51 -9.21 -18.30
N ASP A 486 -12.96 -8.32 -19.19
CA ASP A 486 -14.29 -8.43 -19.79
C ASP A 486 -14.12 -9.22 -21.11
N PRO A 487 -14.72 -10.42 -21.24
CA PRO A 487 -14.55 -11.24 -22.43
C PRO A 487 -15.06 -10.57 -23.72
N ALA A 488 -16.09 -9.72 -23.66
CA ALA A 488 -16.57 -8.99 -24.83
C ALA A 488 -15.54 -7.96 -25.28
N GLU A 489 -15.01 -7.16 -24.36
CA GLU A 489 -13.96 -6.17 -24.64
C GLU A 489 -12.66 -6.85 -25.12
N ALA A 490 -12.26 -7.97 -24.52
CA ALA A 490 -11.03 -8.67 -24.88
C ALA A 490 -11.08 -9.27 -26.29
N VAL A 491 -12.24 -9.79 -26.70
CA VAL A 491 -12.47 -10.28 -28.06
C VAL A 491 -12.48 -9.13 -29.07
N ALA A 492 -13.17 -8.04 -28.75
CA ALA A 492 -13.19 -6.85 -29.61
C ALA A 492 -11.78 -6.25 -29.80
N ALA A 493 -10.93 -6.34 -28.78
CA ALA A 493 -9.53 -5.91 -28.82
C ALA A 493 -8.57 -6.94 -29.45
N GLY A 494 -9.06 -8.10 -29.89
CA GLY A 494 -8.24 -9.16 -30.48
C GLY A 494 -7.28 -9.85 -29.49
N ARG A 495 -7.49 -9.70 -28.19
CA ARG A 495 -6.70 -10.34 -27.13
C ARG A 495 -7.19 -11.74 -26.77
N MET A 496 -8.43 -12.05 -27.14
CA MET A 496 -9.11 -13.33 -26.91
C MET A 496 -9.82 -13.76 -28.20
N GLU A 497 -9.70 -15.03 -28.58
CA GLU A 497 -10.33 -15.60 -29.77
C GLU A 497 -11.32 -16.70 -29.34
N PRO A 498 -12.64 -16.46 -29.42
CA PRO A 498 -13.63 -17.47 -29.07
C PRO A 498 -13.88 -18.40 -30.26
N SER A 499 -13.96 -19.71 -30.02
CA SER A 499 -14.26 -20.69 -31.07
C SER A 499 -15.68 -20.56 -31.62
N THR A 500 -16.60 -20.02 -30.81
CA THR A 500 -18.03 -19.83 -31.11
C THR A 500 -18.55 -18.59 -30.36
N GLN A 501 -19.64 -17.98 -30.84
CA GLN A 501 -20.34 -16.92 -30.08
C GLN A 501 -20.79 -17.40 -28.70
N MET A 502 -21.15 -18.69 -28.59
CA MET A 502 -21.49 -19.31 -27.31
C MET A 502 -20.31 -19.29 -26.33
N ALA A 503 -19.08 -19.58 -26.79
CA ALA A 503 -17.90 -19.55 -25.92
C ALA A 503 -17.69 -18.17 -25.28
N GLN A 504 -17.88 -17.09 -26.04
CA GLN A 504 -17.79 -15.72 -25.52
C GLN A 504 -18.89 -15.42 -24.49
N LYS A 505 -20.13 -15.84 -24.77
CA LYS A 505 -21.25 -15.67 -23.84
C LYS A 505 -21.03 -16.42 -22.54
N LEU A 506 -20.57 -17.67 -22.62
CA LEU A 506 -20.20 -18.48 -21.46
C LEU A 506 -19.07 -17.83 -20.67
N ALA A 507 -18.05 -17.30 -21.35
CA ALA A 507 -16.94 -16.61 -20.68
C ALA A 507 -17.44 -15.45 -19.80
N ALA A 508 -18.30 -14.59 -20.34
CA ALA A 508 -18.87 -13.46 -19.62
C ALA A 508 -19.74 -13.88 -18.43
N GLN A 509 -20.46 -15.01 -18.56
CA GLN A 509 -21.30 -15.55 -17.51
C GLN A 509 -20.51 -16.23 -16.39
N LEU A 510 -19.50 -17.03 -16.73
CA LEU A 510 -18.72 -17.81 -15.77
C LEU A 510 -17.65 -16.97 -15.06
N PHE A 511 -17.07 -16.00 -15.78
CA PHE A 511 -15.98 -15.13 -15.32
C PHE A 511 -16.34 -13.65 -15.49
N PRO A 512 -17.33 -13.13 -14.74
CA PRO A 512 -17.67 -11.72 -14.80
C PRO A 512 -16.53 -10.85 -14.26
N ARG A 513 -16.43 -9.62 -14.78
CA ARG A 513 -15.51 -8.62 -14.24
C ARG A 513 -15.85 -8.36 -12.77
N THR A 514 -14.86 -8.48 -11.89
CA THR A 514 -14.98 -8.30 -10.45
C THR A 514 -14.10 -7.13 -10.01
N PRO A 515 -14.58 -6.22 -9.15
CA PRO A 515 -13.79 -5.09 -8.71
C PRO A 515 -12.45 -5.50 -8.07
N LEU A 516 -11.37 -4.87 -8.53
CA LEU A 516 -10.03 -5.05 -7.97
C LEU A 516 -9.88 -4.21 -6.71
N TRP A 517 -9.38 -4.81 -5.64
CA TRP A 517 -9.01 -4.08 -4.43
C TRP A 517 -7.96 -4.87 -3.64
N CYS A 518 -6.77 -4.29 -3.51
CA CYS A 518 -5.74 -4.78 -2.61
C CYS A 518 -5.68 -3.77 -1.44
N PRO A 519 -6.17 -4.11 -0.22
CA PRO A 519 -6.32 -3.13 0.84
C PRO A 519 -4.98 -2.48 1.21
N MET A 520 -4.97 -1.16 1.31
CA MET A 520 -3.73 -0.41 1.56
C MET A 520 -3.21 -0.58 2.98
N TRP A 521 -4.10 -0.92 3.93
CA TRP A 521 -3.70 -1.18 5.31
C TRP A 521 -2.75 -2.36 5.45
N ASP A 522 -2.82 -3.38 4.57
CA ASP A 522 -1.94 -4.55 4.64
C ASP A 522 -0.49 -4.24 4.23
N ASP A 523 -0.25 -3.15 3.48
CA ASP A 523 1.05 -2.84 2.86
C ASP A 523 1.60 -1.46 3.24
N LEU A 524 0.87 -0.68 4.04
CA LEU A 524 1.33 0.60 4.56
C LEU A 524 2.50 0.39 5.54
N PRO A 525 3.69 0.99 5.40
CA PRO A 525 4.71 0.87 6.44
C PRO A 525 4.32 1.65 7.70
N ALA A 526 4.65 1.11 8.88
CA ALA A 526 4.48 1.80 10.16
C ALA A 526 5.51 2.91 10.42
#